data_AF-A0A510PNP3-F1
#
_entry.id   AF-A0A510PNP3-F1
#
_cell.length_a   1.000
_cell.length_b   1.000
_cell.length_c   1.000
_cell.angle_alpha   90.00
_cell.angle_beta   90.00
_cell.angle_gamma   90.00
#
_symmetry.space_group_name_H-M   'P 1'
#
loop_
_entity.id
_entity.type
_entity.pdbx_description
1 polymer ?
#
loop_
_entity_poly.entity_id
_entity_poly.type
_entity_poly.pdbx_seq_one_letter_code
_entity_poly.pdbx_strand_id
1 'polypeptide(L)'
;MKALAFKPHPVIWLSSLCVAFFLVPCPGLALTVQEVPNPRQVSGGWVTDKAEILQPETETQLNQMIARLEAKNGAEIAVVTVPETAPAASPKEFTTNLFNYWKIGKKGQDNGVLFLISVKDRRVEIETGYGVEGILPDGKVGNIIKTQITPHFRQKDFDGGTLAGTRAIIVSLEPSLSKELTQDTPQNNSRGERFWMWLGVAIGGGSVIYLILIFRPVYIEPNGRSRTKNCLGGRLHCAICQQPLKLLDLTEVLPYLSETERIAQDIGSINFQGWQCPNCCSSLSKPAFHIRANVSSSQQYESCPTCQELTMKQQETILQPATQYQEGKRRIISICQCCGYCQEREEIIPRLPLPIPNNNVVSSSVSFSGGDSGGSSFGGGDSGGSSFGGGDSGGGGAGDSW
;
A
#
# COMPACT_ATOMS: atom_id res chain seq x y z
N MET A 1 -28.87 -58.97 34.91
CA MET A 1 -27.68 -58.10 34.82
C MET A 1 -27.00 -58.38 33.49
N LYS A 2 -27.19 -57.52 32.48
CA LYS A 2 -26.55 -57.66 31.16
C LYS A 2 -25.65 -56.46 30.94
N ALA A 3 -24.34 -56.71 30.90
CA ALA A 3 -23.31 -55.73 30.62
C ALA A 3 -23.37 -55.34 29.13
N LEU A 4 -23.43 -54.04 28.84
CA LEU A 4 -23.29 -53.51 27.49
C LEU A 4 -21.80 -53.29 27.21
N ALA A 5 -21.25 -54.11 26.32
CA ALA A 5 -19.89 -53.98 25.82
C ALA A 5 -19.82 -52.85 24.79
N PHE A 6 -19.11 -51.77 25.12
CA PHE A 6 -18.79 -50.68 24.20
C PHE A 6 -17.64 -51.13 23.29
N LYS A 7 -17.89 -51.22 21.99
CA LYS A 7 -16.89 -51.58 20.97
C LYS A 7 -16.27 -50.28 20.42
N PRO A 8 -14.95 -50.05 20.54
CA PRO A 8 -14.35 -48.81 20.05
C PRO A 8 -14.19 -48.85 18.52
N HIS A 9 -14.53 -47.75 17.86
CA HIS A 9 -14.42 -47.58 16.41
C HIS A 9 -12.97 -47.28 15.97
N PRO A 10 -12.47 -47.88 14.88
CA PRO A 10 -11.06 -47.83 14.48
C PRO A 10 -10.62 -46.50 13.82
N VAL A 11 -11.51 -45.50 13.74
CA VAL A 11 -11.28 -44.28 12.94
C VAL A 11 -10.41 -43.24 13.67
N ILE A 12 -10.26 -43.35 15.01
CA ILE A 12 -9.54 -42.36 15.82
C ILE A 12 -8.02 -42.57 15.76
N TRP A 13 -7.54 -43.76 15.37
CA TRP A 13 -6.10 -44.06 15.33
C TRP A 13 -5.41 -43.59 14.03
N LEU A 14 -6.15 -43.35 12.95
CA LEU A 14 -5.59 -42.89 11.68
C LEU A 14 -5.34 -41.37 11.62
N SER A 15 -6.08 -40.56 12.40
CA SER A 15 -5.87 -39.11 12.44
C SER A 15 -4.65 -38.71 13.29
N SER A 16 -4.29 -39.51 14.29
CA SER A 16 -3.15 -39.23 15.16
C SER A 16 -1.79 -39.51 14.49
N LEU A 17 -1.74 -40.43 13.53
CA LEU A 17 -0.52 -40.77 12.79
C LEU A 17 -0.17 -39.72 11.71
N CYS A 18 -1.15 -39.03 11.12
CA CYS A 18 -0.92 -37.98 10.12
C CYS A 18 -0.39 -36.67 10.73
N VAL A 19 -0.72 -36.37 11.98
CA VAL A 19 -0.25 -35.15 12.66
C VAL A 19 1.20 -35.30 13.16
N ALA A 20 1.63 -36.53 13.50
CA ALA A 20 3.00 -36.79 13.94
C ALA A 20 4.05 -36.77 12.80
N PHE A 21 3.63 -36.94 11.54
CA PHE A 21 4.55 -36.90 10.38
C PHE A 21 4.90 -35.48 9.91
N PHE A 22 4.16 -34.46 10.35
CA PHE A 22 4.42 -33.05 10.02
C PHE A 22 5.35 -32.31 10.99
N LEU A 23 5.82 -32.99 12.04
CA LEU A 23 6.72 -32.45 13.08
C LEU A 23 8.13 -33.05 12.97
N VAL A 24 8.60 -33.35 11.76
CA VAL A 24 10.03 -33.48 11.53
C VAL A 24 10.58 -32.05 11.40
N PRO A 25 11.28 -31.50 12.41
CA PRO A 25 12.02 -30.26 12.22
C PRO A 25 13.02 -30.53 11.10
N CYS A 26 12.81 -29.89 9.95
CA CYS A 26 13.77 -29.88 8.87
C CYS A 26 15.07 -29.34 9.46
N PRO A 27 16.17 -30.11 9.52
CA PRO A 27 17.46 -29.55 9.90
C PRO A 27 17.70 -28.37 8.96
N GLY A 28 17.82 -27.16 9.52
CA GLY A 28 18.13 -25.97 8.74
C GLY A 28 19.40 -26.24 7.96
N LEU A 29 19.27 -26.41 6.65
CA LEU A 29 20.41 -26.55 5.75
C LEU A 29 21.11 -25.18 5.77
N ALA A 30 22.19 -25.11 6.53
CA ALA A 30 23.01 -23.93 6.62
C ALA A 30 23.68 -23.72 5.25
N LEU A 31 23.42 -22.58 4.62
CA LEU A 31 23.77 -22.35 3.22
C LEU A 31 25.26 -22.04 3.11
N THR A 32 26.02 -22.89 2.40
CA THR A 32 27.45 -22.65 2.21
C THR A 32 27.72 -21.83 0.94
N VAL A 33 28.91 -21.22 0.83
CA VAL A 33 29.34 -20.46 -0.36
C VAL A 33 29.25 -21.31 -1.64
N GLN A 34 29.49 -22.62 -1.56
CA GLN A 34 29.41 -23.52 -2.72
C GLN A 34 27.96 -23.81 -3.16
N GLU A 35 26.97 -23.61 -2.30
CA GLU A 35 25.57 -23.89 -2.57
C GLU A 35 24.85 -22.72 -3.25
N VAL A 36 25.42 -21.51 -3.20
CA VAL A 36 24.94 -20.38 -3.98
C VAL A 36 25.35 -20.60 -5.45
N PRO A 37 24.39 -20.80 -6.37
CA PRO A 37 24.70 -21.04 -7.76
C PRO A 37 25.26 -19.77 -8.40
N ASN A 38 26.33 -19.91 -9.16
CA ASN A 38 26.88 -18.81 -9.93
C ASN A 38 25.94 -18.48 -11.12
N PRO A 39 25.39 -17.26 -11.21
CA PRO A 39 24.41 -16.93 -12.23
C PRO A 39 25.00 -16.98 -13.65
N ARG A 40 26.30 -16.74 -13.82
CA ARG A 40 26.99 -16.85 -15.11
C ARG A 40 27.03 -18.28 -15.65
N GLN A 41 27.05 -19.27 -14.75
CA GLN A 41 27.11 -20.68 -15.10
C GLN A 41 25.73 -21.29 -15.29
N VAL A 42 24.73 -20.80 -14.55
CA VAL A 42 23.38 -21.38 -14.55
C VAL A 42 22.45 -20.71 -15.56
N SER A 43 22.36 -19.37 -15.53
CA SER A 43 21.43 -18.60 -16.38
C SER A 43 22.13 -17.74 -17.43
N GLY A 44 23.45 -17.58 -17.33
CA GLY A 44 24.21 -16.60 -18.12
C GLY A 44 23.98 -15.15 -17.66
N GLY A 45 23.27 -14.94 -16.55
CA GLY A 45 22.96 -13.64 -15.98
C GLY A 45 23.92 -13.20 -14.88
N TRP A 46 23.47 -12.22 -14.10
CA TRP A 46 24.20 -11.54 -13.02
C TRP A 46 23.50 -11.65 -11.66
N VAL A 47 22.27 -12.17 -11.64
CA VAL A 47 21.40 -12.19 -10.47
C VAL A 47 21.16 -13.62 -10.00
N THR A 48 21.23 -13.85 -8.69
CA THR A 48 20.83 -15.09 -8.03
C THR A 48 19.92 -14.77 -6.85
N ASP A 49 18.63 -15.05 -6.99
CA ASP A 49 17.64 -14.83 -5.93
C ASP A 49 17.35 -16.14 -5.15
N LYS A 50 18.18 -16.49 -4.17
CA LYS A 50 17.93 -17.69 -3.33
C LYS A 50 16.94 -17.43 -2.20
N ALA A 51 16.69 -16.16 -1.88
CA ALA A 51 15.71 -15.78 -0.86
C ALA A 51 14.28 -15.67 -1.41
N GLU A 52 14.09 -15.73 -2.74
CA GLU A 52 12.80 -15.55 -3.42
C GLU A 52 12.11 -14.23 -3.03
N ILE A 53 12.90 -13.15 -2.98
CA ILE A 53 12.44 -11.81 -2.58
C ILE A 53 12.34 -10.82 -3.74
N LEU A 54 12.86 -11.16 -4.91
CA LEU A 54 12.83 -10.33 -6.10
C LEU A 54 11.76 -10.83 -7.07
N GLN A 55 11.06 -9.89 -7.71
CA GLN A 55 10.16 -10.23 -8.80
C GLN A 55 10.96 -10.58 -10.07
N PRO A 56 10.46 -11.49 -10.92
CA PRO A 56 11.13 -11.84 -12.18
C PRO A 56 11.42 -10.62 -13.08
N GLU A 57 10.55 -9.62 -13.06
CA GLU A 57 10.72 -8.36 -13.79
C GLU A 57 11.91 -7.55 -13.24
N THR A 58 12.11 -7.58 -11.92
CA THR A 58 13.24 -6.93 -11.25
C THR A 58 14.54 -7.63 -11.61
N GLU A 59 14.58 -8.97 -11.56
CA GLU A 59 15.76 -9.74 -11.99
C GLU A 59 16.12 -9.43 -13.45
N THR A 60 15.12 -9.35 -14.33
CA THR A 60 15.33 -8.99 -15.74
C THR A 60 15.95 -7.61 -15.89
N GLN A 61 15.42 -6.60 -15.17
CA GLN A 61 15.96 -5.24 -15.19
C GLN A 61 17.40 -5.20 -14.66
N LEU A 62 17.68 -5.85 -13.53
CA LEU A 62 19.03 -5.93 -12.95
C LEU A 62 20.02 -6.53 -13.95
N ASN A 63 19.66 -7.67 -14.57
CA ASN A 63 20.47 -8.32 -15.58
C ASN A 63 20.77 -7.39 -16.77
N GLN A 64 19.77 -6.64 -17.26
CA GLN A 64 19.93 -5.70 -18.36
C GLN A 64 20.84 -4.52 -18.00
N MET A 65 20.63 -3.88 -16.84
CA MET A 65 21.46 -2.75 -16.41
C MET A 65 22.93 -3.17 -16.23
N ILE A 66 23.16 -4.33 -15.62
CA ILE A 66 24.50 -4.84 -15.38
C ILE A 66 25.19 -5.23 -16.69
N ALA A 67 24.49 -5.91 -17.61
CA ALA A 67 25.03 -6.26 -18.92
C ALA A 67 25.44 -5.02 -19.73
N ARG A 68 24.68 -3.92 -19.63
CA ARG A 68 25.05 -2.65 -20.28
C ARG A 68 26.31 -2.03 -19.68
N LEU A 69 26.46 -2.06 -18.35
CA LEU A 69 27.70 -1.62 -17.71
C LEU A 69 28.89 -2.46 -18.18
N GLU A 70 28.75 -3.79 -18.16
CA GLU A 70 29.82 -4.70 -18.59
C GLU A 70 30.20 -4.42 -20.06
N ALA A 71 29.22 -4.26 -20.96
CA ALA A 71 29.48 -3.92 -22.36
C ALA A 71 30.16 -2.55 -22.53
N LYS A 72 29.92 -1.60 -21.61
CA LYS A 72 30.40 -0.23 -21.69
C LYS A 72 31.83 -0.08 -21.19
N ASN A 73 32.17 -0.67 -20.05
CA ASN A 73 33.48 -0.49 -19.43
C ASN A 73 34.10 -1.78 -18.84
N GLY A 74 33.46 -2.93 -19.06
CA GLY A 74 33.97 -4.24 -18.63
C GLY A 74 33.80 -4.56 -17.16
N ALA A 75 33.22 -3.67 -16.34
CA ALA A 75 32.98 -3.94 -14.92
C ALA A 75 31.89 -5.00 -14.72
N GLU A 76 32.08 -5.88 -13.74
CA GLU A 76 31.18 -6.98 -13.45
C GLU A 76 30.45 -6.73 -12.12
N ILE A 77 29.12 -6.78 -12.11
CA ILE A 77 28.33 -6.70 -10.88
C ILE A 77 27.56 -8.00 -10.72
N ALA A 78 27.62 -8.62 -9.54
CA ALA A 78 26.75 -9.74 -9.18
C ALA A 78 25.76 -9.29 -8.10
N VAL A 79 24.49 -9.66 -8.24
CA VAL A 79 23.46 -9.41 -7.22
C VAL A 79 23.00 -10.75 -6.68
N VAL A 80 23.08 -10.92 -5.36
CA VAL A 80 22.78 -12.18 -4.69
C VAL A 80 21.86 -11.93 -3.51
N THR A 81 20.77 -12.68 -3.44
CA THR A 81 19.94 -12.75 -2.24
C THR A 81 20.09 -14.13 -1.61
N VAL A 82 20.15 -14.17 -0.27
CA VAL A 82 20.16 -15.42 0.49
C VAL A 82 19.23 -15.31 1.70
N PRO A 83 18.63 -16.41 2.16
CA PRO A 83 17.83 -16.40 3.38
C PRO A 83 18.65 -15.98 4.61
N GLU A 84 19.86 -16.51 4.77
CA GLU A 84 20.82 -16.23 5.85
C GLU A 84 22.25 -16.55 5.38
N THR A 85 23.25 -16.00 6.06
CA THR A 85 24.68 -16.26 5.80
C THR A 85 25.33 -17.26 6.75
N ALA A 86 24.59 -17.75 7.75
CA ALA A 86 25.06 -18.80 8.64
C ALA A 86 25.37 -20.08 7.84
N PRO A 87 26.48 -20.78 8.12
CA PRO A 87 27.27 -20.72 9.35
C PRO A 87 28.56 -19.87 9.25
N ALA A 88 28.69 -18.98 8.26
CA ALA A 88 29.85 -18.08 8.19
C ALA A 88 29.94 -17.18 9.44
N ALA A 89 31.13 -16.72 9.82
CA ALA A 89 31.27 -15.95 11.06
C ALA A 89 30.63 -14.56 10.97
N SER A 90 30.47 -14.02 9.76
CA SER A 90 29.69 -12.80 9.50
C SER A 90 29.17 -12.73 8.06
N PRO A 91 28.10 -11.94 7.80
CA PRO A 91 27.65 -11.66 6.43
C PRO A 91 28.75 -11.07 5.54
N LYS A 92 29.63 -10.22 6.11
CA LYS A 92 30.78 -9.65 5.38
C LYS A 92 31.73 -10.76 4.94
N GLU A 93 32.14 -11.64 5.85
CA GLU A 93 33.02 -12.76 5.52
C GLU A 93 32.40 -13.68 4.47
N PHE A 94 31.10 -14.00 4.58
CA PHE A 94 30.39 -14.75 3.55
C PHE A 94 30.47 -14.06 2.19
N THR A 95 30.24 -12.75 2.15
CA THR A 95 30.28 -11.94 0.92
C THR A 95 31.68 -11.96 0.30
N THR A 96 32.73 -11.69 1.07
CA THR A 96 34.11 -11.70 0.60
C THR A 96 34.51 -13.11 0.09
N ASN A 97 34.12 -14.16 0.81
CA ASN A 97 34.39 -15.54 0.38
C ASN A 97 33.64 -15.90 -0.90
N LEU A 98 32.38 -15.48 -1.04
CA LEU A 98 31.59 -15.69 -2.25
C LEU A 98 32.20 -14.94 -3.44
N PHE A 99 32.60 -13.68 -3.24
CA PHE A 99 33.28 -12.87 -4.26
C PHE A 99 34.52 -13.58 -4.79
N ASN A 100 35.40 -14.02 -3.88
CA ASN A 100 36.66 -14.66 -4.22
C ASN A 100 36.49 -16.09 -4.76
N TYR A 101 35.44 -16.81 -4.34
CA TYR A 101 35.09 -18.13 -4.87
C TYR A 101 34.58 -18.02 -6.31
N TRP A 102 33.72 -17.03 -6.59
CA TRP A 102 33.21 -16.78 -7.93
C TRP A 102 34.20 -16.06 -8.84
N LYS A 103 35.21 -15.40 -8.27
CA LYS A 103 36.21 -14.60 -8.99
C LYS A 103 35.59 -13.45 -9.78
N ILE A 104 34.74 -12.68 -9.10
CA ILE A 104 33.98 -11.57 -9.68
C ILE A 104 34.92 -10.44 -10.10
N GLY A 105 34.81 -9.98 -11.35
CA GLY A 105 35.70 -9.00 -11.97
C GLY A 105 36.59 -9.62 -13.04
N LYS A 106 37.12 -8.82 -13.96
CA LYS A 106 38.06 -9.29 -14.99
C LYS A 106 39.46 -9.47 -14.42
N LYS A 107 40.12 -10.57 -14.78
CA LYS A 107 41.49 -10.90 -14.37
C LYS A 107 42.44 -9.75 -14.68
N GLY A 108 43.15 -9.29 -13.65
CA GLY A 108 44.12 -8.19 -13.75
C GLY A 108 43.50 -6.79 -13.84
N GLN A 109 42.16 -6.69 -13.90
CA GLN A 109 41.44 -5.42 -13.74
C GLN A 109 40.75 -5.35 -12.38
N ASP A 110 40.36 -6.47 -11.77
CA ASP A 110 39.72 -6.55 -10.44
C ASP A 110 38.53 -5.60 -10.29
N ASN A 111 37.78 -5.42 -11.39
CA ASN A 111 36.69 -4.46 -11.53
C ASN A 111 35.31 -5.07 -11.17
N GLY A 112 35.30 -6.00 -10.22
CA GLY A 112 34.12 -6.71 -9.76
C GLY A 112 33.41 -6.01 -8.61
N VAL A 113 32.09 -6.17 -8.52
CA VAL A 113 31.28 -5.78 -7.36
C VAL A 113 30.28 -6.88 -7.04
N LEU A 114 30.15 -7.28 -5.78
CA LEU A 114 29.11 -8.18 -5.30
C LEU A 114 28.18 -7.43 -4.37
N PHE A 115 26.88 -7.42 -4.68
CA PHE A 115 25.82 -6.89 -3.84
C PHE A 115 25.04 -8.07 -3.25
N LEU A 116 25.29 -8.36 -1.97
CA LEU A 116 24.61 -9.40 -1.20
C LEU A 116 23.49 -8.82 -0.32
N ILE A 117 22.34 -9.51 -0.32
CA ILE A 117 21.20 -9.25 0.55
C ILE A 117 20.92 -10.50 1.38
N SER A 118 21.06 -10.42 2.70
CA SER A 118 20.70 -11.50 3.63
C SER A 118 19.45 -11.13 4.43
N VAL A 119 18.36 -11.86 4.21
CA VAL A 119 17.02 -11.47 4.69
C VAL A 119 16.88 -11.67 6.20
N LYS A 120 17.23 -12.84 6.73
CA LYS A 120 17.11 -13.13 8.16
C LYS A 120 18.15 -12.37 8.99
N ASP A 121 19.34 -12.14 8.43
CA ASP A 121 20.36 -11.31 9.06
C ASP A 121 19.98 -9.82 9.03
N ARG A 122 18.97 -9.45 8.21
CA ARG A 122 18.57 -8.07 7.89
C ARG A 122 19.78 -7.21 7.52
N ARG A 123 20.65 -7.78 6.69
CA ARG A 123 21.97 -7.24 6.39
C ARG A 123 22.21 -7.18 4.89
N VAL A 124 22.73 -6.04 4.45
CA VAL A 124 23.23 -5.84 3.08
C VAL A 124 24.74 -5.68 3.17
N GLU A 125 25.44 -6.30 2.24
CA GLU A 125 26.88 -6.16 2.04
C GLU A 125 27.16 -5.88 0.57
N ILE A 126 27.99 -4.89 0.30
CA ILE A 126 28.54 -4.65 -1.03
C ILE A 126 30.05 -4.79 -0.93
N GLU A 127 30.58 -5.77 -1.64
CA GLU A 127 32.00 -6.07 -1.73
C GLU A 127 32.55 -5.58 -3.08
N THR A 128 33.67 -4.88 -3.06
CA THR A 128 34.28 -4.27 -4.25
C THR A 128 35.69 -4.80 -4.48
N GLY A 129 36.01 -5.18 -5.71
CA GLY A 129 37.37 -5.55 -6.09
C GLY A 129 38.32 -4.35 -6.15
N TYR A 130 39.62 -4.61 -6.10
CA TYR A 130 40.66 -3.58 -6.03
C TYR A 130 40.61 -2.55 -7.18
N GLY A 131 40.22 -2.98 -8.38
CA GLY A 131 40.20 -2.12 -9.57
C GLY A 131 39.17 -1.00 -9.53
N VAL A 132 38.13 -1.16 -8.71
CA VAL A 132 37.04 -0.18 -8.58
C VAL A 132 37.09 0.61 -7.28
N GLU A 133 37.99 0.29 -6.35
CA GLU A 133 38.10 0.95 -5.03
C GLU A 133 38.32 2.47 -5.15
N GLY A 134 39.08 2.92 -6.16
CA GLY A 134 39.29 4.36 -6.42
C GLY A 134 38.00 5.11 -6.82
N ILE A 135 37.02 4.40 -7.39
CA ILE A 135 35.76 4.97 -7.89
C ILE A 135 34.60 4.71 -6.89
N LEU A 136 34.64 3.57 -6.22
CA LEU A 136 33.70 3.07 -5.22
C LEU A 136 34.42 2.72 -3.90
N PRO A 137 34.99 3.71 -3.20
CA PRO A 137 35.57 3.46 -1.88
C PRO A 137 34.48 3.15 -0.85
N ASP A 138 34.84 2.48 0.25
CA ASP A 138 33.94 2.04 1.32
C ASP A 138 32.97 3.13 1.79
N GLY A 139 33.45 4.37 1.94
CA GLY A 139 32.61 5.50 2.36
C GLY A 139 31.51 5.84 1.36
N LYS A 140 31.79 5.73 0.06
CA LYS A 140 30.81 5.97 -1.01
C LYS A 140 29.81 4.82 -1.10
N VAL A 141 30.29 3.58 -1.00
CA VAL A 141 29.44 2.37 -0.95
C VAL A 141 28.50 2.45 0.25
N GLY A 142 29.02 2.75 1.44
CA GLY A 142 28.22 2.91 2.65
C GLY A 142 27.19 4.03 2.54
N ASN A 143 27.50 5.12 1.83
CA ASN A 143 26.52 6.18 1.56
C ASN A 143 25.42 5.73 0.58
N ILE A 144 25.76 4.97 -0.46
CA ILE A 144 24.77 4.37 -1.38
C ILE A 144 23.83 3.47 -0.59
N ILE A 145 24.37 2.61 0.28
CA ILE A 145 23.56 1.72 1.13
C ILE A 145 22.59 2.54 1.97
N LYS A 146 23.10 3.49 2.75
CA LYS A 146 22.28 4.28 3.68
C LYS A 146 21.22 5.14 3.01
N THR A 147 21.48 5.65 1.81
CA THR A 147 20.60 6.63 1.14
C THR A 147 19.70 6.03 0.07
N GLN A 148 20.14 4.98 -0.63
CA GLN A 148 19.42 4.38 -1.75
C GLN A 148 18.83 3.01 -1.42
N ILE A 149 19.45 2.24 -0.50
CA ILE A 149 19.06 0.84 -0.24
C ILE A 149 18.26 0.72 1.06
N THR A 150 18.86 1.10 2.19
CA THR A 150 18.29 0.91 3.54
C THR A 150 16.86 1.49 3.69
N PRO A 151 16.51 2.69 3.14
CA PRO A 151 15.16 3.23 3.26
C PRO A 151 14.08 2.35 2.61
N HIS A 152 14.40 1.69 1.49
CA HIS A 152 13.49 0.77 0.82
C HIS A 152 13.36 -0.54 1.60
N PHE A 153 14.48 -1.10 2.07
CA PHE A 153 14.47 -2.38 2.81
C PHE A 153 13.73 -2.28 4.15
N ARG A 154 13.80 -1.15 4.84
CA ARG A 154 12.98 -0.86 6.04
C ARG A 154 11.48 -0.94 5.76
N GLN A 155 11.06 -0.66 4.54
CA GLN A 155 9.66 -0.73 4.08
C GLN A 155 9.33 -2.08 3.43
N LYS A 156 10.26 -3.05 3.48
CA LYS A 156 10.17 -4.35 2.79
C LYS A 156 10.07 -4.24 1.27
N ASP A 157 10.53 -3.13 0.69
CA ASP A 157 10.63 -2.94 -0.75
C ASP A 157 12.00 -3.42 -1.27
N PHE A 158 12.19 -4.74 -1.29
CA PHE A 158 13.46 -5.34 -1.73
C PHE A 158 13.74 -5.10 -3.21
N ASP A 159 12.70 -5.15 -4.05
CA ASP A 159 12.80 -4.82 -5.48
C ASP A 159 13.33 -3.40 -5.69
N GLY A 160 12.67 -2.40 -5.09
CA GLY A 160 13.04 -0.99 -5.24
C GLY A 160 14.44 -0.68 -4.70
N GLY A 161 14.78 -1.21 -3.53
CA GLY A 161 16.10 -1.00 -2.93
C GLY A 161 17.24 -1.64 -3.73
N THR A 162 17.03 -2.84 -4.28
CA THR A 162 18.05 -3.55 -5.08
C THR A 162 18.27 -2.85 -6.41
N LEU A 163 17.19 -2.40 -7.09
CA LEU A 163 17.29 -1.62 -8.32
C LEU A 163 17.96 -0.26 -8.09
N ALA A 164 17.55 0.46 -7.04
CA ALA A 164 18.12 1.76 -6.70
C ALA A 164 19.61 1.66 -6.34
N GLY A 165 19.98 0.68 -5.50
CA GLY A 165 21.37 0.40 -5.15
C GLY A 165 22.22 0.04 -6.37
N THR A 166 21.77 -0.92 -7.18
CA THR A 166 22.49 -1.34 -8.40
C THR A 166 22.65 -0.17 -9.38
N ARG A 167 21.61 0.63 -9.61
CA ARG A 167 21.69 1.83 -10.45
C ARG A 167 22.72 2.84 -9.92
N ALA A 168 22.73 3.09 -8.62
CA ALA A 168 23.68 4.04 -8.00
C ALA A 168 25.14 3.55 -8.11
N ILE A 169 25.37 2.25 -8.01
CA ILE A 169 26.69 1.62 -8.25
C ILE A 169 27.08 1.80 -9.72
N ILE A 170 26.19 1.48 -10.66
CA ILE A 170 26.46 1.63 -12.10
C ILE A 170 26.79 3.08 -12.45
N VAL A 171 26.00 4.06 -12.00
CA VAL A 171 26.24 5.49 -12.25
C VAL A 171 27.55 5.96 -11.64
N SER A 172 27.98 5.35 -10.53
CA SER A 172 29.27 5.66 -9.93
C SER A 172 30.44 5.15 -10.76
N LEU A 173 30.32 3.96 -11.35
CA LEU A 173 31.33 3.34 -12.21
C LEU A 173 31.35 3.95 -13.61
N GLU A 174 30.19 4.35 -14.12
CA GLU A 174 30.02 4.88 -15.47
C GLU A 174 28.93 5.96 -15.49
N PRO A 175 29.27 7.22 -15.18
CA PRO A 175 28.29 8.31 -15.10
C PRO A 175 27.52 8.55 -16.40
N SER A 176 28.07 8.17 -17.56
CA SER A 176 27.43 8.34 -18.86
C SER A 176 26.13 7.52 -19.00
N LEU A 177 26.01 6.39 -18.29
CA LEU A 177 24.82 5.53 -18.28
C LEU A 177 23.64 6.12 -17.48
N SER A 178 23.83 7.21 -16.74
CA SER A 178 22.78 7.82 -15.91
C SER A 178 21.51 8.16 -16.69
N LYS A 179 21.63 8.66 -17.92
CA LYS A 179 20.48 9.03 -18.77
C LYS A 179 19.78 7.82 -19.38
N GLU A 180 20.53 6.79 -19.75
CA GLU A 180 20.01 5.56 -20.34
C GLU A 180 19.21 4.77 -19.29
N LEU A 181 19.74 4.64 -18.06
CA LEU A 181 19.10 3.91 -16.96
C LEU A 181 17.85 4.61 -16.40
N THR A 182 17.68 5.91 -16.63
CA THR A 182 16.43 6.63 -16.33
C THR A 182 15.32 6.35 -17.34
N GLN A 183 15.66 6.00 -18.59
CA GLN A 183 14.68 5.65 -19.62
C GLN A 183 14.22 4.20 -19.52
N ASP A 184 15.07 3.32 -18.99
CA ASP A 184 14.78 1.90 -18.77
C ASP A 184 14.03 1.59 -17.47
N THR A 185 13.66 2.57 -16.67
CA THR A 185 12.70 2.29 -15.59
C THR A 185 11.38 2.03 -16.28
N PRO A 186 10.86 0.78 -16.32
CA PRO A 186 9.47 0.64 -16.69
C PRO A 186 8.76 1.45 -15.62
N GLN A 187 7.97 2.45 -16.02
CA GLN A 187 6.78 2.72 -15.23
C GLN A 187 6.14 1.35 -15.07
N ASN A 188 6.24 0.78 -13.87
CA ASN A 188 5.77 -0.54 -13.54
C ASN A 188 4.25 -0.49 -13.64
N ASN A 189 3.79 -0.54 -14.89
CA ASN A 189 2.41 -0.62 -15.29
C ASN A 189 1.90 -2.05 -15.07
N SER A 190 2.74 -2.99 -14.60
CA SER A 190 2.31 -4.31 -14.14
C SER A 190 1.97 -4.36 -12.65
N ARG A 191 2.49 -3.45 -11.80
CA ARG A 191 1.86 -3.09 -10.52
C ARG A 191 0.56 -2.37 -10.78
N GLY A 192 0.49 -1.52 -11.81
CA GLY A 192 -0.74 -0.95 -12.36
C GLY A 192 -1.74 -2.05 -12.71
N GLU A 193 -1.42 -2.95 -13.63
CA GLU A 193 -2.38 -3.95 -14.13
C GLU A 193 -2.73 -5.05 -13.14
N ARG A 194 -1.81 -5.51 -12.27
CA ARG A 194 -2.15 -6.47 -11.20
C ARG A 194 -2.89 -5.78 -10.04
N PHE A 195 -2.60 -4.50 -9.77
CA PHE A 195 -3.43 -3.67 -8.89
C PHE A 195 -4.79 -3.42 -9.53
N TRP A 196 -4.92 -3.09 -10.81
CA TRP A 196 -6.20 -2.95 -11.53
C TRP A 196 -6.94 -4.29 -11.66
N MET A 197 -6.25 -5.43 -11.67
CA MET A 197 -6.84 -6.77 -11.70
C MET A 197 -7.35 -7.17 -10.30
N TRP A 198 -6.58 -6.95 -9.22
CA TRP A 198 -7.06 -7.16 -7.84
C TRP A 198 -8.06 -6.09 -7.39
N LEU A 199 -7.91 -4.84 -7.83
CA LEU A 199 -8.89 -3.76 -7.70
C LEU A 199 -10.12 -4.07 -8.55
N GLY A 200 -9.99 -4.71 -9.72
CA GLY A 200 -11.10 -5.19 -10.54
C GLY A 200 -11.87 -6.33 -9.88
N VAL A 201 -11.20 -7.24 -9.17
CA VAL A 201 -11.85 -8.30 -8.37
C VAL A 201 -12.44 -7.74 -7.06
N ALA A 202 -11.78 -6.80 -6.39
CA ALA A 202 -12.28 -6.14 -5.17
C ALA A 202 -13.42 -5.14 -5.45
N ILE A 203 -13.36 -4.39 -6.55
CA ILE A 203 -14.44 -3.55 -7.06
C ILE A 203 -15.53 -4.43 -7.68
N GLY A 204 -15.24 -5.55 -8.34
CA GLY A 204 -16.25 -6.47 -8.87
C GLY A 204 -17.09 -7.14 -7.77
N GLY A 205 -16.46 -7.71 -6.75
CA GLY A 205 -17.15 -8.29 -5.60
C GLY A 205 -17.75 -7.22 -4.66
N GLY A 206 -17.01 -6.14 -4.44
CA GLY A 206 -17.42 -5.03 -3.58
C GLY A 206 -18.53 -4.17 -4.18
N SER A 207 -18.56 -3.93 -5.50
CA SER A 207 -19.63 -3.17 -6.17
C SER A 207 -20.93 -3.95 -6.25
N VAL A 208 -20.89 -5.27 -6.44
CA VAL A 208 -22.09 -6.11 -6.35
C VAL A 208 -22.64 -6.10 -4.92
N ILE A 209 -21.79 -6.24 -3.91
CA ILE A 209 -22.21 -6.14 -2.50
C ILE A 209 -22.70 -4.72 -2.16
N TYR A 210 -22.04 -3.66 -2.64
CA TYR A 210 -22.42 -2.26 -2.43
C TYR A 210 -23.74 -1.90 -3.14
N LEU A 211 -23.95 -2.38 -4.36
CA LEU A 211 -25.24 -2.27 -5.06
C LEU A 211 -26.32 -3.07 -4.33
N ILE A 212 -26.03 -4.29 -3.87
CA ILE A 212 -26.96 -5.07 -3.04
C ILE A 212 -27.28 -4.34 -1.72
N LEU A 213 -26.31 -3.64 -1.11
CA LEU A 213 -26.51 -2.87 0.13
C LEU A 213 -27.28 -1.55 -0.12
N ILE A 214 -27.06 -0.86 -1.25
CA ILE A 214 -27.79 0.37 -1.61
C ILE A 214 -29.22 0.07 -2.07
N PHE A 215 -29.41 -0.99 -2.85
CA PHE A 215 -30.73 -1.41 -3.35
C PHE A 215 -31.48 -2.30 -2.36
N ARG A 216 -30.92 -2.55 -1.18
CA ARG A 216 -31.59 -3.34 -0.14
C ARG A 216 -32.83 -2.58 0.35
N PRO A 217 -34.03 -3.16 0.23
CA PRO A 217 -35.23 -2.53 0.73
C PRO A 217 -35.12 -2.36 2.25
N VAL A 218 -35.35 -1.14 2.72
CA VAL A 218 -35.41 -0.85 4.17
C VAL A 218 -36.85 -1.08 4.61
N TYR A 219 -37.04 -2.07 5.48
CA TYR A 219 -38.33 -2.38 6.06
C TYR A 219 -38.53 -1.57 7.34
N ILE A 220 -39.64 -0.84 7.40
CA ILE A 220 -39.99 -0.01 8.56
C ILE A 220 -41.40 -0.40 9.02
N GLU A 221 -41.60 -0.43 10.34
CA GLU A 221 -42.92 -0.61 10.93
C GLU A 221 -43.84 0.56 10.54
N PRO A 222 -45.10 0.31 10.16
CA PRO A 222 -45.99 1.35 9.63
C PRO A 222 -46.43 2.36 10.70
N ASN A 223 -46.28 2.04 11.99
CA ASN A 223 -46.58 2.89 13.13
C ASN A 223 -45.33 3.04 13.97
N GLY A 224 -44.75 4.25 14.01
CA GLY A 224 -43.55 4.47 14.81
C GLY A 224 -42.81 5.76 14.49
N ARG A 225 -41.66 5.90 15.15
CA ARG A 225 -40.70 6.99 14.95
C ARG A 225 -39.32 6.41 14.76
N SER A 226 -38.57 6.91 13.79
CA SER A 226 -37.17 6.52 13.58
C SER A 226 -36.30 7.74 13.32
N ARG A 227 -35.10 7.77 13.89
CA ARG A 227 -34.10 8.82 13.68
C ARG A 227 -32.88 8.23 12.98
N THR A 228 -32.41 8.88 11.92
CA THR A 228 -31.33 8.35 11.08
C THR A 228 -30.35 9.42 10.60
N LYS A 229 -29.09 9.02 10.42
CA LYS A 229 -27.99 9.84 9.88
C LYS A 229 -27.53 9.21 8.56
N ASN A 230 -27.26 10.03 7.54
CA ASN A 230 -26.70 9.60 6.25
C ASN A 230 -27.47 8.46 5.55
N CYS A 231 -28.72 8.70 5.16
CA CYS A 231 -29.44 7.72 4.36
C CYS A 231 -29.15 7.87 2.86
N LEU A 232 -28.53 6.84 2.30
CA LEU A 232 -28.61 6.56 0.87
C LEU A 232 -30.08 6.28 0.52
N GLY A 233 -30.61 6.95 -0.51
CA GLY A 233 -32.03 7.02 -0.85
C GLY A 233 -32.69 5.72 -1.33
N GLY A 234 -32.72 4.69 -0.49
CA GLY A 234 -33.40 3.42 -0.75
C GLY A 234 -34.92 3.50 -0.63
N ARG A 235 -35.65 2.68 -1.40
CA ARG A 235 -37.11 2.59 -1.34
C ARG A 235 -37.55 1.98 0.00
N LEU A 236 -38.40 2.70 0.72
CA LEU A 236 -38.95 2.26 1.99
C LEU A 236 -40.12 1.30 1.77
N HIS A 237 -40.09 0.16 2.46
CA HIS A 237 -41.14 -0.86 2.40
C HIS A 237 -41.75 -1.08 3.78
N CYS A 238 -43.02 -1.45 3.82
CA CYS A 238 -43.69 -1.80 5.07
C CYS A 238 -43.17 -3.14 5.60
N ALA A 239 -42.80 -3.21 6.88
CA ALA A 239 -42.35 -4.45 7.51
C ALA A 239 -43.45 -5.53 7.58
N ILE A 240 -44.73 -5.14 7.54
CA ILE A 240 -45.87 -6.07 7.63
C ILE A 240 -46.25 -6.65 6.26
N CYS A 241 -46.52 -5.80 5.27
CA CYS A 241 -47.02 -6.24 3.96
C CYS A 241 -45.99 -6.20 2.82
N GLN A 242 -44.75 -5.76 3.10
CA GLN A 242 -43.65 -5.64 2.14
C GLN A 242 -43.93 -4.73 0.92
N GLN A 243 -45.01 -3.95 0.94
CA GLN A 243 -45.34 -2.97 -0.11
C GLN A 243 -44.59 -1.65 0.10
N PRO A 244 -44.31 -0.88 -0.97
CA PRO A 244 -43.66 0.42 -0.86
C PRO A 244 -44.53 1.41 -0.08
N LEU A 245 -43.91 2.14 0.84
CA LEU A 245 -44.55 3.20 1.59
C LEU A 245 -44.70 4.46 0.73
N LYS A 246 -45.80 5.20 0.93
CA LYS A 246 -46.04 6.49 0.27
C LYS A 246 -45.63 7.62 1.21
N LEU A 247 -44.91 8.61 0.66
CA LEU A 247 -44.56 9.84 1.36
C LEU A 247 -45.79 10.73 1.52
N LEU A 248 -46.02 11.25 2.72
CA LEU A 248 -47.07 12.23 3.04
C LEU A 248 -46.57 13.64 2.82
N ASP A 249 -47.51 14.56 2.57
CA ASP A 249 -47.20 15.98 2.57
C ASP A 249 -46.84 16.47 3.98
N LEU A 250 -45.97 17.46 4.06
CA LEU A 250 -45.46 17.98 5.33
C LEU A 250 -46.60 18.55 6.19
N THR A 251 -47.63 19.12 5.57
CA THR A 251 -48.82 19.69 6.24
C THR A 251 -49.56 18.67 7.12
N GLU A 252 -49.56 17.39 6.74
CA GLU A 252 -50.21 16.30 7.47
C GLU A 252 -49.36 15.82 8.67
N VAL A 253 -48.04 16.05 8.61
CA VAL A 253 -47.08 15.58 9.61
C VAL A 253 -46.84 16.63 10.71
N LEU A 254 -46.88 17.91 10.37
CA LEU A 254 -46.65 19.04 11.28
C LEU A 254 -47.45 18.97 12.60
N PRO A 255 -48.74 18.59 12.63
CA PRO A 255 -49.52 18.51 13.87
C PRO A 255 -48.95 17.51 14.89
N TYR A 256 -48.20 16.52 14.43
CA TYR A 256 -47.63 15.46 15.25
C TYR A 256 -46.20 15.75 15.72
N LEU A 257 -45.55 16.78 15.18
CA LEU A 257 -44.20 17.22 15.60
C LEU A 257 -44.29 18.17 16.80
N SER A 258 -43.35 18.03 17.74
CA SER A 258 -43.19 18.96 18.85
C SER A 258 -42.73 20.34 18.38
N GLU A 259 -42.82 21.34 19.25
CA GLU A 259 -42.34 22.70 18.95
C GLU A 259 -40.83 22.72 18.62
N THR A 260 -40.02 21.97 19.37
CA THR A 260 -38.57 21.85 19.12
C THR A 260 -38.26 21.17 17.78
N GLU A 261 -39.04 20.14 17.40
CA GLU A 261 -38.90 19.43 16.13
C GLU A 261 -39.31 20.29 14.93
N ARG A 262 -40.35 21.12 15.07
CA ARG A 262 -40.76 22.08 14.03
C ARG A 262 -39.69 23.13 13.77
N ILE A 263 -39.03 23.62 14.82
CA ILE A 263 -37.91 24.56 14.68
C ILE A 263 -36.73 23.87 13.98
N ALA A 264 -36.42 22.62 14.33
CA ALA A 264 -35.37 21.84 13.65
C ALA A 264 -35.69 21.59 12.16
N GLN A 265 -36.96 21.37 11.81
CA GLN A 265 -37.45 21.29 10.42
C GLN A 265 -37.25 22.61 9.67
N ASP A 266 -37.64 23.72 10.29
CA ASP A 266 -37.61 25.05 9.66
C ASP A 266 -36.18 25.54 9.38
N ILE A 267 -35.26 25.32 10.33
CA ILE A 267 -33.84 25.66 10.14
C ILE A 267 -33.11 24.68 9.21
N GLY A 268 -33.75 23.59 8.81
CA GLY A 268 -33.21 22.56 7.91
C GLY A 268 -32.17 21.63 8.54
N SER A 269 -32.08 21.59 9.88
CA SER A 269 -31.11 20.74 10.58
C SER A 269 -31.56 19.28 10.66
N ILE A 270 -32.87 19.04 10.71
CA ILE A 270 -33.50 17.72 10.67
C ILE A 270 -34.69 17.79 9.72
N ASN A 271 -34.78 16.85 8.77
CA ASN A 271 -35.93 16.72 7.89
C ASN A 271 -36.84 15.57 8.34
N PHE A 272 -38.01 15.92 8.88
CA PHE A 272 -39.08 15.02 9.30
C PHE A 272 -40.00 14.69 8.11
N GLN A 273 -40.15 13.40 7.83
CA GLN A 273 -40.98 12.87 6.75
C GLN A 273 -41.98 11.84 7.28
N GLY A 274 -43.24 11.93 6.87
CA GLY A 274 -44.27 10.94 7.17
C GLY A 274 -44.41 9.89 6.07
N TRP A 275 -44.49 8.62 6.44
CA TRP A 275 -44.60 7.50 5.51
C TRP A 275 -45.81 6.62 5.86
N GLN A 276 -46.75 6.46 4.95
CA GLN A 276 -47.96 5.66 5.16
C GLN A 276 -47.99 4.44 4.23
N CYS A 277 -48.49 3.33 4.77
CA CYS A 277 -48.75 2.14 3.99
C CYS A 277 -50.19 2.15 3.46
N PRO A 278 -50.41 2.09 2.13
CA PRO A 278 -51.77 2.08 1.57
C PRO A 278 -52.54 0.80 1.90
N ASN A 279 -51.85 -0.32 2.18
CA ASN A 279 -52.48 -1.63 2.37
C ASN A 279 -52.78 -1.95 3.84
N CYS A 280 -51.91 -1.54 4.77
CA CYS A 280 -52.10 -1.82 6.21
C CYS A 280 -52.95 -0.77 6.94
N CYS A 281 -53.40 0.29 6.25
CA CYS A 281 -54.03 1.46 6.87
C CYS A 281 -55.34 1.16 7.64
N SER A 282 -56.08 0.12 7.27
CA SER A 282 -57.35 -0.25 7.91
C SER A 282 -57.19 -1.05 9.20
N SER A 283 -56.02 -1.67 9.42
CA SER A 283 -55.76 -2.58 10.53
C SER A 283 -54.95 -1.94 11.67
N LEU A 284 -54.53 -0.68 11.53
CA LEU A 284 -53.61 0.01 12.43
C LEU A 284 -54.32 1.01 13.34
N SER A 285 -53.93 1.07 14.62
CA SER A 285 -54.34 2.14 15.54
C SER A 285 -53.74 3.48 15.09
N LYS A 286 -54.52 4.57 15.12
CA LYS A 286 -54.05 5.91 14.68
C LYS A 286 -52.96 6.46 15.61
N PRO A 287 -51.95 7.19 15.08
CA PRO A 287 -51.72 7.50 13.67
C PRO A 287 -51.16 6.30 12.89
N ALA A 288 -51.71 6.05 11.69
CA ALA A 288 -51.35 4.93 10.82
C ALA A 288 -50.19 5.26 9.86
N PHE A 289 -49.21 6.05 10.33
CA PHE A 289 -48.07 6.46 9.54
C PHE A 289 -46.81 6.56 10.42
N HIS A 290 -45.65 6.37 9.78
CA HIS A 290 -44.34 6.38 10.42
C HIS A 290 -43.63 7.72 10.20
N ILE A 291 -43.12 8.34 11.27
CA ILE A 291 -42.37 9.60 11.18
C ILE A 291 -40.87 9.29 11.19
N ARG A 292 -40.17 9.73 10.15
CA ARG A 292 -38.73 9.57 9.99
C ARG A 292 -38.03 10.91 10.10
N ALA A 293 -37.10 11.02 11.05
CA ALA A 293 -36.23 12.17 11.25
C ALA A 293 -34.87 11.94 10.56
N ASN A 294 -34.63 12.65 9.45
CA ASN A 294 -33.37 12.60 8.71
C ASN A 294 -32.47 13.74 9.19
N VAL A 295 -31.40 13.42 9.91
CA VAL A 295 -30.49 14.42 10.48
C VAL A 295 -29.52 14.90 9.41
N SER A 296 -29.41 16.22 9.24
CA SER A 296 -28.43 16.85 8.34
C SER A 296 -27.01 16.56 8.79
N SER A 297 -26.12 16.26 7.85
CA SER A 297 -24.69 16.03 8.09
C SER A 297 -23.85 17.30 8.02
N SER A 298 -24.49 18.47 7.87
CA SER A 298 -23.78 19.75 7.81
C SER A 298 -23.12 20.06 9.15
N GLN A 299 -21.86 20.49 9.11
CA GLN A 299 -21.11 20.91 10.30
C GLN A 299 -21.68 22.19 10.93
N GLN A 300 -22.59 22.90 10.24
CA GLN A 300 -23.15 24.18 10.70
C GLN A 300 -24.20 24.05 11.83
N TYR A 301 -24.62 22.82 12.16
CA TYR A 301 -25.65 22.57 13.17
C TYR A 301 -25.14 21.67 14.30
N GLU A 302 -25.39 22.08 15.55
CA GLU A 302 -25.01 21.32 16.76
C GLU A 302 -26.24 21.01 17.64
N SER A 303 -26.10 20.00 18.50
CA SER A 303 -27.13 19.61 19.46
C SER A 303 -27.09 20.54 20.66
N CYS A 304 -28.23 21.10 21.04
CA CYS A 304 -28.33 21.95 22.21
C CYS A 304 -28.40 21.11 23.49
N PRO A 305 -27.61 21.42 24.54
CA PRO A 305 -27.68 20.71 25.82
C PRO A 305 -29.00 20.97 26.57
N THR A 306 -29.66 22.10 26.31
CA THR A 306 -30.90 22.51 27.00
C THR A 306 -32.15 21.92 26.37
N CYS A 307 -32.34 22.07 25.05
CA CYS A 307 -33.53 21.54 24.35
C CYS A 307 -33.34 20.13 23.76
N GLN A 308 -32.13 19.56 23.87
CA GLN A 308 -31.77 18.21 23.42
C GLN A 308 -32.04 17.93 21.93
N GLU A 309 -32.19 18.98 21.13
CA GLU A 309 -32.36 18.89 19.68
C GLU A 309 -31.28 19.64 18.88
N LEU A 310 -31.16 19.29 17.61
CA LEU A 310 -30.15 19.83 16.67
C LEU A 310 -30.50 21.26 16.22
N THR A 311 -30.70 22.18 17.16
CA THR A 311 -31.19 23.54 16.90
C THR A 311 -30.14 24.63 17.08
N MET A 312 -28.87 24.27 17.34
CA MET A 312 -27.80 25.26 17.43
C MET A 312 -27.22 25.54 16.05
N LYS A 313 -27.19 26.82 15.66
CA LYS A 313 -26.53 27.27 14.43
C LYS A 313 -25.19 27.88 14.77
N GLN A 314 -24.16 27.45 14.04
CA GLN A 314 -22.80 27.96 14.23
C GLN A 314 -22.54 29.20 13.38
N GLN A 315 -21.86 30.17 13.97
CA GLN A 315 -21.29 31.32 13.29
C GLN A 315 -19.80 31.37 13.60
N GLU A 316 -18.98 31.40 12.55
CA GLU A 316 -17.53 31.45 12.67
C GLU A 316 -17.02 32.85 12.35
N THR A 317 -16.14 33.37 13.21
CA THR A 317 -15.42 34.62 12.99
C THR A 317 -13.93 34.35 13.11
N ILE A 318 -13.17 34.67 12.06
CA ILE A 318 -11.71 34.55 12.08
C ILE A 318 -11.15 35.71 12.92
N LEU A 319 -10.54 35.39 14.06
CA LEU A 319 -9.86 36.37 14.91
C LEU A 319 -8.45 36.65 14.38
N GLN A 320 -7.75 35.59 13.99
CA GLN A 320 -6.41 35.64 13.42
C GLN A 320 -6.29 34.62 12.29
N PRO A 321 -5.93 35.03 11.06
CA PRO A 321 -5.75 34.09 9.97
C PRO A 321 -4.50 33.22 10.20
N ALA A 322 -4.56 31.96 9.79
CA ALA A 322 -3.40 31.07 9.80
C ALA A 322 -2.40 31.47 8.72
N THR A 323 -1.11 31.39 9.04
CA THR A 323 -0.01 31.59 8.09
C THR A 323 0.83 30.31 8.00
N GLN A 324 1.86 30.32 7.16
CA GLN A 324 2.81 29.21 7.06
C GLN A 324 3.67 29.05 8.33
N TYR A 325 3.78 30.11 9.13
CA TYR A 325 4.68 30.16 10.30
C TYR A 325 3.93 30.22 11.63
N GLN A 326 2.69 30.72 11.62
CA GLN A 326 1.88 30.91 12.81
C GLN A 326 0.50 30.27 12.63
N GLU A 327 0.04 29.63 13.69
CA GLU A 327 -1.33 29.12 13.79
C GLU A 327 -2.32 30.29 13.79
N GLY A 328 -3.48 30.07 13.16
CA GLY A 328 -4.58 31.01 13.22
C GLY A 328 -5.49 30.73 14.42
N LYS A 329 -6.43 31.64 14.67
CA LYS A 329 -7.48 31.48 15.68
C LYS A 329 -8.82 31.87 15.08
N ARG A 330 -9.83 31.02 15.26
CA ARG A 330 -11.23 31.35 14.98
C ARG A 330 -12.06 31.26 16.24
N ARG A 331 -13.07 32.12 16.30
CA ARG A 331 -14.12 32.12 17.31
C ARG A 331 -15.36 31.48 16.71
N ILE A 332 -15.92 30.50 17.39
CA ILE A 332 -17.16 29.83 17.00
C ILE A 332 -18.21 30.18 18.05
N ILE A 333 -19.26 30.88 17.62
CA ILE A 333 -20.43 31.21 18.43
C ILE A 333 -21.56 30.31 17.97
N SER A 334 -22.12 29.52 18.89
CA SER A 334 -23.21 28.60 18.61
C SER A 334 -24.45 29.06 19.38
N ILE A 335 -25.51 29.40 18.65
CA ILE A 335 -26.76 29.92 19.23
C ILE A 335 -27.91 28.98 18.91
N CYS A 336 -28.58 28.50 19.95
CA CYS A 336 -29.79 27.69 19.83
C CYS A 336 -30.98 28.54 19.39
N GLN A 337 -31.59 28.19 18.25
CA GLN A 337 -32.74 28.89 17.69
C GLN A 337 -34.06 28.60 18.45
N CYS A 338 -34.09 27.55 19.28
CA CYS A 338 -35.26 27.21 20.10
C CYS A 338 -35.26 27.90 21.47
N CYS A 339 -34.24 27.68 22.30
CA CYS A 339 -34.19 28.20 23.68
C CYS A 339 -33.27 29.41 23.90
N GLY A 340 -32.56 29.88 22.86
CA GLY A 340 -31.62 31.00 22.98
C GLY A 340 -30.30 30.67 23.70
N TYR A 341 -30.07 29.42 24.10
CA TYR A 341 -28.79 28.99 24.68
C TYR A 341 -27.62 29.32 23.75
N CYS A 342 -26.59 29.96 24.30
CA CYS A 342 -25.43 30.46 23.57
C CYS A 342 -24.15 29.88 24.18
N GLN A 343 -23.26 29.38 23.31
CA GLN A 343 -21.92 28.95 23.69
C GLN A 343 -20.89 29.55 22.74
N GLU A 344 -19.80 30.04 23.32
CA GLU A 344 -18.65 30.57 22.59
C GLU A 344 -17.43 29.69 22.86
N ARG A 345 -16.68 29.37 21.80
CA ARG A 345 -15.40 28.68 21.90
C ARG A 345 -14.39 29.24 20.91
N GLU A 346 -13.12 29.17 21.27
CA GLU A 346 -12.01 29.51 20.38
C GLU A 346 -11.31 28.23 19.92
N GLU A 347 -11.06 28.13 18.62
CA GLU A 347 -10.37 27.02 18.01
C GLU A 347 -9.12 27.50 17.25
N ILE A 348 -8.08 26.68 17.29
CA ILE A 348 -6.81 26.93 16.61
C ILE A 348 -6.93 26.44 15.16
N ILE A 349 -6.62 27.32 14.21
CA ILE A 349 -6.53 26.98 12.79
C ILE A 349 -5.10 26.50 12.52
N PRO A 350 -4.90 25.27 12.00
CA PRO A 350 -3.59 24.76 11.65
C PRO A 350 -2.83 25.67 10.68
N ARG A 351 -1.49 25.62 10.73
CA ARG A 351 -0.61 26.37 9.82
C ARG A 351 -0.83 25.93 8.37
N LEU A 352 -0.70 26.88 7.45
CA LEU A 352 -0.75 26.58 6.03
C LEU A 352 0.49 25.75 5.62
N PRO A 353 0.34 24.78 4.70
CA PRO A 353 1.47 24.01 4.19
C PRO A 353 2.50 24.93 3.53
N LEU A 354 3.78 24.56 3.66
CA LEU A 354 4.88 25.26 3.00
C LEU A 354 4.72 25.16 1.48
N PRO A 355 5.13 26.20 0.72
CA PRO A 355 5.14 26.11 -0.73
C PRO A 355 6.08 24.98 -1.13
N ILE A 356 5.62 24.09 -2.00
CA ILE A 356 6.49 23.07 -2.59
C ILE A 356 7.60 23.82 -3.36
N PRO A 357 8.89 23.55 -3.11
CA PRO A 357 9.96 24.20 -3.84
C PRO A 357 9.85 23.85 -5.33
N ASN A 358 9.71 24.88 -6.16
CA ASN A 358 9.81 24.78 -7.62
C ASN A 358 11.25 24.43 -8.00
N ASN A 359 11.61 23.16 -7.93
CA ASN A 359 12.66 22.66 -8.80
C ASN A 359 12.09 22.65 -10.20
N ASN A 360 12.69 23.45 -11.08
CA ASN A 360 12.36 23.61 -12.49
C ASN A 360 11.90 22.29 -13.12
N VAL A 361 10.59 22.07 -13.11
CA VAL A 361 9.94 21.21 -14.08
C VAL A 361 10.02 22.03 -15.36
N VAL A 362 10.95 21.66 -16.24
CA VAL A 362 10.81 22.03 -17.64
C VAL A 362 9.47 21.49 -18.07
N SER A 363 8.49 22.39 -18.16
CA SER A 363 7.21 22.18 -18.81
C SER A 363 7.52 21.77 -20.25
N SER A 364 7.67 20.46 -20.47
CA SER A 364 7.69 19.89 -21.80
C SER A 364 6.23 19.59 -22.11
N SER A 365 5.58 20.57 -22.72
CA SER A 365 4.32 20.41 -23.42
C SER A 365 4.45 19.19 -24.34
N VAL A 366 3.68 18.14 -24.01
CA VAL A 366 3.51 16.95 -24.84
C VAL A 366 2.72 17.34 -26.09
N SER A 367 3.43 17.69 -27.15
CA SER A 367 2.89 17.68 -28.50
C SER A 367 3.04 16.27 -29.04
N PHE A 368 1.92 15.55 -29.12
CA PHE A 368 1.82 14.28 -29.82
C PHE A 368 1.96 14.53 -31.33
N SER A 369 3.05 14.07 -31.91
CA SER A 369 3.16 13.85 -33.36
C SER A 369 3.55 12.41 -33.58
N GLY A 370 2.61 11.63 -34.11
CA GLY A 370 2.84 10.27 -34.56
C GLY A 370 3.82 10.22 -35.73
N GLY A 371 4.54 9.10 -35.81
CA GLY A 371 5.44 8.79 -36.91
C GLY A 371 6.01 7.39 -36.72
N ASP A 372 5.51 6.46 -37.51
CA ASP A 372 5.91 5.06 -37.60
C ASP A 372 7.38 4.86 -38.05
N SER A 373 7.84 3.62 -37.83
CA SER A 373 8.77 2.84 -38.65
C SER A 373 10.25 2.85 -38.25
N GLY A 374 10.79 1.64 -38.06
CA GLY A 374 12.22 1.39 -38.14
C GLY A 374 12.64 0.18 -37.32
N GLY A 375 12.48 -1.02 -37.89
CA GLY A 375 13.00 -2.24 -37.28
C GLY A 375 14.53 -2.25 -37.20
N SER A 376 15.05 -2.97 -36.22
CA SER A 376 16.43 -3.44 -36.22
C SER A 376 16.47 -4.89 -35.77
N SER A 377 16.85 -5.73 -36.73
CA SER A 377 17.39 -7.06 -36.50
C SER A 377 18.55 -6.97 -35.53
N PHE A 378 18.55 -7.82 -34.50
CA PHE A 378 19.79 -8.23 -33.86
C PHE A 378 19.96 -9.73 -34.09
N GLY A 379 21.01 -10.02 -34.86
CA GLY A 379 21.43 -11.36 -35.20
C GLY A 379 21.86 -12.14 -33.97
N GLY A 380 21.64 -13.46 -34.05
CA GLY A 380 22.20 -14.42 -33.12
C GLY A 380 23.70 -14.64 -33.29
N GLY A 381 24.26 -15.27 -32.26
CA GLY A 381 25.67 -15.65 -32.09
C GLY A 381 26.18 -15.05 -30.77
N ASP A 382 26.71 -15.78 -29.79
CA ASP A 382 27.10 -17.18 -29.69
C ASP A 382 27.01 -17.62 -28.22
N SER A 383 26.69 -18.90 -28.02
CA SER A 383 26.66 -19.56 -26.72
C SER A 383 28.09 -19.77 -26.20
N GLY A 384 28.56 -18.87 -25.34
CA GLY A 384 29.80 -19.03 -24.57
C GLY A 384 29.54 -18.67 -23.12
N GLY A 385 29.25 -19.67 -22.28
CA GLY A 385 29.13 -19.49 -20.85
C GLY A 385 30.46 -19.02 -20.25
N SER A 386 30.63 -17.71 -20.09
CA SER A 386 31.80 -17.14 -19.45
C SER A 386 31.57 -17.02 -17.95
N SER A 387 32.30 -17.86 -17.21
CA SER A 387 32.62 -17.66 -15.79
C SER A 387 33.05 -16.20 -15.54
N PHE A 388 32.78 -15.66 -14.34
CA PHE A 388 33.31 -14.34 -13.96
C PHE A 388 34.82 -14.28 -14.22
N GLY A 389 35.26 -13.08 -14.56
CA GLY A 389 36.50 -12.91 -15.31
C GLY A 389 37.80 -13.16 -14.55
N GLY A 390 37.80 -13.52 -13.26
CA GLY A 390 39.01 -13.82 -12.51
C GLY A 390 39.45 -12.77 -11.47
N GLY A 391 38.56 -11.88 -11.02
CA GLY A 391 38.92 -10.80 -10.08
C GLY A 391 39.07 -11.26 -8.63
N ASP A 392 39.86 -10.52 -7.85
CA ASP A 392 40.09 -10.73 -6.42
C ASP A 392 39.70 -9.50 -5.58
N SER A 393 39.21 -9.74 -4.36
CA SER A 393 38.94 -8.68 -3.36
C SER A 393 39.66 -8.94 -2.04
N GLY A 394 40.17 -7.86 -1.44
CA GLY A 394 40.77 -7.81 -0.10
C GLY A 394 39.81 -7.51 1.05
N GLY A 395 38.49 -7.49 0.83
CA GLY A 395 37.50 -7.12 1.85
C GLY A 395 37.00 -5.68 1.76
N GLY A 396 37.12 -5.04 0.59
CA GLY A 396 36.67 -3.67 0.32
C GLY A 396 35.14 -3.57 0.24
N GLY A 397 34.63 -2.35 0.34
CA GLY A 397 33.21 -2.04 0.33
C GLY A 397 32.60 -1.90 1.72
N ALA A 398 31.28 -1.98 1.83
CA ALA A 398 30.56 -1.66 3.05
C ALA A 398 29.25 -2.44 3.20
N GLY A 399 28.75 -2.49 4.43
CA GLY A 399 27.47 -3.09 4.76
C GLY A 399 26.69 -2.29 5.79
N ASP A 400 25.38 -2.52 5.84
CA ASP A 400 24.47 -1.90 6.81
C ASP A 400 23.32 -2.86 7.15
N SER A 401 22.71 -2.66 8.31
CA SER A 401 21.54 -3.43 8.76
C SER A 401 20.27 -2.58 8.66
N TRP A 402 19.12 -3.19 8.37
CA TRP A 402 17.84 -2.47 8.20
C TRP A 402 16.74 -2.86 9.20
#